data_AF-A0A7H4M2N5-F1
#
_entry.id   AF-A0A7H4M2N5-F1
#
_cell.length_a   1.000
_cell.length_b   1.000
_cell.length_c   1.000
_cell.angle_alpha   90.00
_cell.angle_beta   90.00
_cell.angle_gamma   90.00
#
_symmetry.space_group_name_H-M   'P 1'
#
loop_
_entity.id
_entity.type
_entity.pdbx_description
1 polymer ?
#
loop_
_entity_poly.entity_id
_entity_poly.type
_entity_poly.pdbx_seq_one_letter_code
_entity_poly.pdbx_strand_id
1 'polypeptide(L)'
;MNIPAACGLVRSHDSFYTDREAELDVQWSARGVLGADMESAALMTIGALRGLRTASLLNVVVAHNGCLDSSINDYVQQEALCQQGEERQITLALRAIYSASQQGGL
;
A
#
# COMPACT_ATOMS: atom_id res chain seq x y z
N MET A 1 -6.21 11.52 -14.38
CA MET A 1 -6.25 11.68 -12.90
C MET A 1 -4.83 11.96 -12.48
N ASN A 2 -4.55 13.12 -11.88
CA ASN A 2 -3.21 13.42 -11.38
C ASN A 2 -3.18 13.13 -9.86
N ILE A 3 -3.20 11.84 -9.51
CA ILE A 3 -3.12 11.39 -8.12
C ILE A 3 -1.66 11.03 -7.86
N PRO A 4 -1.02 11.59 -6.80
CA PRO A 4 0.33 11.18 -6.43
C PRO A 4 0.37 9.66 -6.18
N ALA A 5 1.25 8.97 -6.89
CA ALA A 5 1.45 7.54 -6.73
C ALA A 5 2.94 7.23 -6.81
N ALA A 6 3.40 6.29 -5.98
CA ALA A 6 4.74 5.73 -6.03
C ALA A 6 4.64 4.25 -6.42
N CYS A 7 5.56 3.78 -7.24
CA CYS A 7 5.65 2.39 -7.66
C CYS A 7 7.01 1.83 -7.21
N GLY A 8 6.99 0.72 -6.48
CA GLY A 8 8.19 0.12 -5.92
C GLY A 8 7.87 -1.05 -5.01
N LEU A 9 8.86 -1.46 -4.22
CA LEU A 9 8.75 -2.62 -3.33
C LEU A 9 8.01 -2.25 -2.04
N VAL A 10 7.23 -3.22 -1.53
CA VAL A 10 6.56 -3.16 -0.23
C VAL A 10 7.00 -4.36 0.61
N ARG A 11 7.00 -4.20 1.93
CA ARG A 11 7.28 -5.27 2.89
C ARG A 11 5.96 -5.87 3.38
N SER A 12 5.71 -7.14 3.07
CA SER A 12 4.64 -7.87 3.76
C SER A 12 5.19 -8.58 5.00
N HIS A 13 4.46 -8.55 6.11
CA HIS A 13 4.87 -9.16 7.37
C HIS A 13 3.67 -9.64 8.20
N ASP A 14 3.91 -10.56 9.14
CA ASP A 14 2.83 -11.24 9.89
C ASP A 14 2.50 -10.58 11.24
N SER A 15 3.32 -9.62 11.69
CA SER A 15 3.10 -8.93 12.96
C SER A 15 3.69 -7.52 12.94
N PHE A 16 2.92 -6.56 13.47
CA PHE A 16 3.39 -5.22 13.84
C PHE A 16 3.97 -5.18 15.26
N TYR A 17 3.64 -6.16 16.11
CA TYR A 17 3.93 -6.15 17.55
C TYR A 17 5.20 -6.93 17.84
N THR A 18 6.34 -6.40 17.39
CA THR A 18 7.65 -6.91 17.75
C THR A 18 8.47 -5.82 18.43
N ASP A 19 9.33 -6.20 19.38
CA ASP A 19 10.25 -5.27 20.04
C ASP A 19 11.27 -4.64 19.06
N ARG A 20 11.27 -5.09 17.81
CA ARG A 20 12.22 -4.70 16.75
C ARG A 20 11.56 -3.94 15.60
N GLU A 21 10.28 -3.57 15.69
CA GLU A 21 9.56 -2.99 14.55
C GLU A 21 10.22 -1.69 14.05
N ALA A 22 10.61 -0.79 14.95
CA ALA A 22 11.31 0.43 14.58
C ALA A 22 12.68 0.18 13.91
N GLU A 23 13.42 -0.84 14.36
CA GLU A 23 14.68 -1.26 13.74
C GLU A 23 14.44 -1.78 12.31
N LEU A 24 13.40 -2.60 12.14
CA LEU A 24 13.02 -3.15 10.85
C LEU A 24 12.57 -2.06 9.89
N ASP A 25 11.75 -1.10 10.33
CA ASP A 25 11.28 0.02 9.51
C ASP A 25 12.45 0.84 8.97
N VAL A 26 13.42 1.19 9.83
CA VAL A 26 14.64 1.90 9.41
C VAL A 26 15.44 1.08 8.39
N GLN A 27 15.62 -0.22 8.66
CA GLN A 27 16.38 -1.10 7.76
C GLN A 27 15.74 -1.23 6.37
N TRP A 28 14.41 -1.38 6.31
CA TRP A 28 13.70 -1.55 5.04
C TRP A 28 13.56 -0.23 4.29
N SER A 29 13.32 0.87 5.01
CA SER A 29 13.34 2.23 4.45
C SER A 29 14.69 2.55 3.80
N ALA A 30 15.80 2.22 4.45
CA ALA A 30 17.15 2.38 3.89
C ALA A 30 17.42 1.54 2.62
N ARG A 31 16.61 0.50 2.37
CA ARG A 31 16.67 -0.33 1.15
C ARG A 31 15.70 0.14 0.05
N GLY A 32 14.99 1.25 0.27
CA GLY A 32 14.03 1.80 -0.70
C GLY A 32 12.66 1.10 -0.71
N VAL A 33 12.31 0.37 0.34
CA VAL A 33 10.94 -0.14 0.52
C VAL A 33 10.01 1.05 0.80
N LEU A 34 8.91 1.13 0.05
CA LEU A 34 8.01 2.30 0.06
C LEU A 34 6.96 2.26 1.17
N GLY A 35 6.65 1.07 1.67
CA GLY A 35 5.62 0.86 2.67
C GLY A 35 5.55 -0.61 3.11
N ALA A 36 4.67 -0.87 4.07
CA ALA A 36 4.44 -2.20 4.61
C ALA A 36 2.95 -2.55 4.60
N ASP A 37 2.64 -3.83 4.43
CA ASP A 37 1.32 -4.43 4.52
C ASP A 37 1.43 -5.87 5.06
N MET A 38 0.37 -6.67 4.97
CA MET A 38 0.42 -8.07 5.42
C MET A 38 0.13 -9.08 4.29
N GLU A 39 -0.39 -8.65 3.14
CA GLU A 39 -0.96 -9.55 2.13
C GLU A 39 -0.24 -9.57 0.79
N SER A 40 0.42 -8.48 0.36
CA SER A 40 0.92 -8.32 -1.02
C SER A 40 1.88 -9.45 -1.44
N ALA A 41 2.85 -9.81 -0.60
CA ALA A 41 3.81 -10.86 -0.91
C ALA A 41 3.13 -12.22 -1.08
N ALA A 42 2.15 -12.55 -0.22
CA ALA A 42 1.40 -13.79 -0.30
C ALA A 42 0.55 -13.85 -1.56
N LEU A 43 -0.19 -12.76 -1.87
CA LEU A 43 -1.00 -12.62 -3.08
C LEU A 43 -0.16 -12.82 -4.34
N MET A 44 0.97 -12.11 -4.45
CA MET A 44 1.82 -12.17 -5.64
C MET A 44 2.48 -13.54 -5.81
N THR A 45 2.95 -14.14 -4.71
CA THR A 45 3.60 -15.46 -4.73
C THR A 45 2.60 -16.55 -5.15
N ILE A 46 1.44 -16.62 -4.50
CA ILE A 46 0.39 -17.60 -4.83
C ILE A 46 -0.12 -17.35 -6.25
N GLY A 47 -0.33 -16.08 -6.63
CA GLY A 47 -0.77 -15.70 -7.98
C GLY A 47 0.17 -16.23 -9.05
N ALA A 48 1.48 -16.01 -8.89
CA ALA A 48 2.49 -16.52 -9.81
C ALA A 48 2.47 -18.07 -9.88
N LEU A 49 2.40 -18.75 -8.75
CA LEU A 49 2.31 -20.22 -8.69
C LEU A 49 1.05 -20.78 -9.37
N ARG A 50 -0.03 -19.99 -9.42
CA ARG A 50 -1.30 -20.37 -10.07
C ARG A 50 -1.43 -19.86 -11.50
N GLY A 51 -0.40 -19.21 -12.05
CA GLY A 51 -0.45 -18.64 -13.40
C GLY A 51 -1.39 -17.42 -13.52
N LEU A 52 -1.65 -16.73 -12.41
CA LEU A 52 -2.49 -15.54 -12.35
C LEU A 52 -1.64 -14.26 -12.44
N ARG A 53 -2.17 -13.27 -13.17
CA ARG A 53 -1.64 -11.91 -13.14
C ARG A 53 -2.14 -11.23 -11.87
N THR A 54 -1.22 -10.76 -11.04
CA THR A 54 -1.55 -10.09 -9.77
C THR A 54 -0.94 -8.69 -9.73
N ALA A 55 -1.59 -7.82 -8.97
CA ALA A 55 -1.10 -6.49 -8.66
C ALA A 55 -1.62 -6.11 -7.27
N SER A 56 -0.91 -5.23 -6.58
CA SER A 56 -1.33 -4.63 -5.32
C SER A 56 -1.26 -3.11 -5.44
N LEU A 57 -2.32 -2.45 -4.99
CA LEU A 57 -2.39 -1.00 -4.83
C LEU A 57 -2.60 -0.78 -3.34
N LEU A 58 -1.86 0.11 -2.70
CA LEU A 58 -1.98 0.38 -1.27
C LEU A 58 -2.35 1.85 -1.04
N ASN A 59 -3.29 2.08 -0.13
CA ASN A 59 -3.59 3.41 0.41
C ASN A 59 -2.69 3.66 1.63
N VAL A 60 -1.98 4.79 1.65
CA VAL A 60 -1.10 5.12 2.77
C VAL A 60 -1.93 5.69 3.90
N VAL A 61 -2.14 4.90 4.95
CA VAL A 61 -2.94 5.28 6.13
C VAL A 61 -2.09 5.69 7.34
N VAL A 62 -0.80 5.35 7.34
CA VAL A 62 0.18 5.76 8.36
C VAL A 62 1.46 6.22 7.67
N ALA A 63 1.98 7.40 8.02
CA ALA A 63 3.24 7.92 7.49
C ALA A 63 4.43 7.48 8.35
N HIS A 64 5.58 7.21 7.70
CA HIS A 64 6.80 6.66 8.33
C HIS A 64 7.32 7.45 9.55
N ASN A 65 7.11 8.77 9.59
CA ASN A 65 7.56 9.65 10.67
C ASN A 65 6.40 10.46 11.27
N GLY A 66 5.23 9.83 11.50
CA GLY A 66 4.09 10.50 12.13
C GLY A 66 4.53 11.35 13.33
N CYS A 67 4.50 12.67 13.18
CA CYS A 67 4.84 13.59 14.25
C CYS A 67 3.88 13.30 15.40
N LEU A 68 4.40 12.84 16.53
CA LEU A 68 3.66 12.52 17.75
C LEU A 68 3.11 13.77 18.48
N ASP A 69 2.85 14.86 17.74
CA ASP A 69 2.20 16.08 18.22
C ASP A 69 0.79 16.15 17.60
N SER A 70 -0.07 15.22 18.00
CA SER A 70 -1.42 15.08 17.45
C SER A 70 -2.36 16.17 17.99
N SER A 71 -2.73 17.15 17.17
CA SER A 71 -3.93 17.95 17.41
C SER A 71 -5.17 17.18 16.94
N ILE A 72 -6.34 17.42 17.55
CA ILE A 72 -7.61 16.76 17.17
C ILE A 72 -7.93 16.98 15.68
N ASN A 73 -7.52 18.13 15.13
CA ASN A 73 -7.71 18.45 13.71
C ASN A 73 -6.91 17.54 12.78
N ASP A 74 -5.70 17.12 13.17
CA ASP A 74 -4.86 16.25 12.34
C ASP A 74 -5.49 14.86 12.21
N TYR A 75 -6.10 14.36 13.28
CA TYR A 75 -6.81 13.08 13.27
C TYR A 75 -8.02 13.07 12.34
N VAL A 76 -8.88 14.10 12.42
CA VAL A 76 -10.07 14.22 11.54
C VAL A 76 -9.65 14.38 10.07
N GLN A 77 -8.56 15.12 9.81
CA GLN A 77 -8.03 15.24 8.45
C GLN A 77 -7.42 13.95 7.94
N GLN A 78 -6.73 13.17 8.78
CA GLN A 78 -6.21 11.86 8.40
C GLN A 78 -7.32 10.91 7.99
N GLU A 79 -8.43 10.84 8.74
CA GLU A 79 -9.58 10.00 8.39
C GLU A 79 -10.16 10.38 7.01
N ALA A 80 -10.39 11.67 6.77
CA ALA A 80 -10.89 12.16 5.50
C ALA A 80 -9.92 11.88 4.32
N LEU A 81 -8.61 12.03 4.54
CA LEU A 81 -7.59 11.72 3.54
C LEU A 81 -7.50 10.21 3.25
N CYS A 82 -7.61 9.37 4.29
CA CYS A 82 -7.67 7.92 4.13
C CYS A 82 -8.87 7.51 3.28
N GLN A 83 -10.05 8.05 3.57
CA GLN A 83 -11.26 7.76 2.80
C GLN A 83 -11.14 8.18 1.33
N GLN A 84 -10.62 9.38 1.07
CA GLN A 84 -10.36 9.84 -0.31
C GLN A 84 -9.31 8.98 -1.02
N GLY A 85 -8.28 8.53 -0.28
CA GLY A 85 -7.26 7.62 -0.79
C GLY A 85 -7.83 6.27 -1.21
N GLU A 86 -8.74 5.71 -0.40
CA GLU A 86 -9.44 4.46 -0.68
C GLU A 86 -10.33 4.58 -1.94
N GLU A 87 -11.14 5.63 -2.05
CA GLU A 87 -11.99 5.85 -3.23
C GLU A 87 -11.15 5.92 -4.52
N ARG A 88 -10.01 6.62 -4.45
CA ARG A 88 -9.05 6.75 -5.55
C ARG A 88 -8.40 5.41 -5.90
N GLN A 89 -7.99 4.64 -4.90
CA GLN A 89 -7.39 3.31 -5.05
C GLN A 89 -8.36 2.34 -5.73
N ILE A 90 -9.63 2.29 -5.28
CA ILE A 90 -10.68 1.46 -5.89
C ILE A 90 -10.92 1.87 -7.34
N THR A 91 -11.04 3.18 -7.59
CA THR A 91 -11.26 3.70 -8.95
C THR A 91 -10.10 3.33 -9.89
N LEU A 92 -8.85 3.41 -9.40
CA LEU A 92 -7.67 3.02 -10.16
C LEU A 92 -7.66 1.52 -10.44
N ALA A 93 -7.99 0.68 -9.46
CA ALA A 93 -8.07 -0.77 -9.62
C ALA A 93 -9.09 -1.16 -10.70
N LEU A 94 -10.31 -0.62 -10.63
CA LEU A 94 -11.37 -0.88 -11.60
C LEU A 94 -10.97 -0.47 -13.02
N ARG A 95 -10.32 0.70 -13.17
CA ARG A 95 -9.81 1.15 -14.47
C ARG A 95 -8.70 0.25 -14.99
N ALA A 96 -7.77 -0.17 -14.14
CA ALA A 96 -6.69 -1.07 -14.54
C ALA A 96 -7.22 -2.43 -15.02
N ILE A 97 -8.20 -2.99 -14.32
CA ILE A 97 -8.88 -4.24 -14.70
C ILE A 97 -9.61 -4.05 -16.04
N TYR A 98 -10.38 -2.97 -16.20
CA TYR A 98 -11.06 -2.67 -17.45
C TYR A 98 -10.08 -2.51 -18.62
N SER A 99 -8.99 -1.76 -18.44
CA SER A 99 -7.96 -1.63 -19.47
C SER A 99 -7.29 -2.96 -19.81
N ALA A 100 -7.03 -3.82 -18.82
CA ALA A 100 -6.47 -5.16 -19.05
C ALA A 100 -7.43 -6.07 -19.82
N SER A 101 -8.75 -5.97 -19.57
CA SER A 101 -9.76 -6.76 -20.29
C SER A 101 -9.84 -6.38 -21.77
N GLN A 102 -9.68 -5.09 -22.10
CA GLN A 102 -9.67 -4.63 -23.48
C GLN A 102 -8.45 -5.12 -24.28
N GLN A 103 -7.34 -5.42 -23.59
CA GLN A 103 -6.09 -5.89 -24.21
C GLN A 103 -6.03 -7.42 -24.35
N GLY A 104 -7.12 -8.15 -24.06
CA GLY A 104 -7.15 -9.63 -24.08
C GLY A 104 -6.28 -10.27 -23.01
N GLY A 105 -5.96 -9.54 -21.94
CA GLY A 105 -5.02 -9.94 -20.90
C GLY A 105 -5.67 -10.46 -19.61
N LEU A 106 -6.98 -10.71 -19.62
CA LEU A 106 -7.74 -11.35 -18.56
C LEU A 106 -8.42 -12.62 -19.12
#